data_AF-A0A8T6LM95-F1
#
_entry.id   AF-A0A8T6LM95-F1
#
_cell.length_a   1.000
_cell.length_b   1.000
_cell.length_c   1.000
_cell.angle_alpha   90.00
_cell.angle_beta   90.00
_cell.angle_gamma   90.00
#
_symmetry.space_group_name_H-M   'P 1'
#
loop_
_entity.id
_entity.type
_entity.pdbx_description
1 polymer ?
#
loop_
_entity_poly.entity_id
_entity_poly.type
_entity_poly.pdbx_seq_one_letter_code
_entity_poly.pdbx_strand_id
1 'polypeptide(L)'
;MAARRGAEAHLFRVHPESVADPRDSDAVARMVEDMGSVESLSKAAAQTADVAPHAIVWACTSGSFLGDGNYGERQARALSKSAGNVPATTTSLALVAALKRVRARKLLVLTPYHAEIGIEFVNF
;
A
#
# COMPACT_ATOMS: atom_id res chain seq x y z
N MET A 1 -33.66 7.98 7.61
CA MET A 1 -32.57 8.86 7.11
C MET A 1 -31.27 8.37 7.75
N ALA A 2 -30.42 7.67 7.01
CA ALA A 2 -29.15 7.16 7.57
C ALA A 2 -28.26 8.37 7.92
N ALA A 3 -27.89 8.49 9.19
CA ALA A 3 -26.95 9.52 9.64
C ALA A 3 -25.70 9.42 8.77
N ARG A 4 -25.29 10.55 8.16
CA ARG A 4 -23.99 10.63 7.50
C ARG A 4 -22.94 10.43 8.59
N ARG A 5 -22.42 9.20 8.72
CA ARG A 5 -21.26 8.93 9.57
C ARG A 5 -20.08 9.63 8.90
N GLY A 6 -19.49 10.60 9.59
CA GLY A 6 -18.20 11.15 9.19
C GLY A 6 -17.16 10.03 9.14
N ALA A 7 -16.12 10.21 8.33
CA ALA A 7 -14.95 9.35 8.34
C ALA A 7 -13.80 10.11 8.99
N GLU A 8 -13.12 9.46 9.93
CA GLU A 8 -11.88 9.94 10.52
C GLU A 8 -10.73 9.10 9.98
N ALA A 9 -9.61 9.75 9.68
CA ALA A 9 -8.42 9.10 9.14
C ALA A 9 -7.25 9.37 10.08
N HIS A 10 -6.62 8.29 10.56
CA HIS A 10 -5.40 8.34 11.34
C HIS A 10 -4.24 7.85 10.48
N LEU A 11 -3.15 8.61 10.45
CA LEU A 11 -1.98 8.31 9.62
C LEU A 11 -0.83 7.84 10.51
N PHE A 12 -0.34 6.63 10.23
CA PHE A 12 0.83 6.04 10.88
C PHE A 12 1.92 5.86 9.83
N ARG A 13 3.12 6.34 10.14
CA ARG A 13 4.23 6.31 9.20
C ARG A 13 5.05 5.03 9.38
N VAL A 14 5.23 4.30 8.29
CA VAL A 14 6.26 3.25 8.19
C VAL A 14 7.55 3.92 7.74
N HIS A 15 8.56 3.91 8.61
CA HIS A 15 9.87 4.48 8.30
C HIS A 15 10.76 3.42 7.64
N PRO A 16 11.51 3.78 6.59
CA PRO A 16 12.57 2.90 6.12
C PRO A 16 13.71 2.86 7.15
N GLU A 17 14.43 1.75 7.20
CA GLU A 17 15.63 1.60 8.04
C GLU A 17 16.78 2.50 7.56
N SER A 18 16.81 2.83 6.26
CA SER A 18 17.77 3.76 5.67
C SER A 18 17.16 4.53 4.50
N VAL A 19 17.70 5.71 4.20
CA VAL A 19 17.26 6.53 3.07
C VAL A 19 18.16 6.26 1.87
N ALA A 20 17.59 5.80 0.77
CA ALA A 20 18.29 5.59 -0.49
C ALA A 20 18.67 6.92 -1.17
N ASP A 21 19.73 6.93 -1.99
CA ASP A 21 19.95 8.01 -2.94
C ASP A 21 18.76 8.04 -3.91
N PRO A 22 18.00 9.14 -4.01
CA PRO A 22 16.82 9.20 -4.85
C PRO A 22 17.14 9.09 -6.34
N ARG A 23 18.41 9.11 -6.76
CA ARG A 23 18.84 8.92 -8.15
C ARG A 23 19.17 7.46 -8.49
N ASP A 24 19.24 6.59 -7.49
CA ASP A 24 19.48 5.16 -7.65
C ASP A 24 18.14 4.42 -7.58
N SER A 25 17.60 4.06 -8.73
CA SER A 25 16.29 3.39 -8.85
C SER A 25 16.26 2.07 -8.07
N ASP A 26 17.34 1.29 -8.11
CA ASP A 26 17.40 -0.01 -7.43
C ASP A 26 17.45 0.16 -5.91
N ALA A 27 18.19 1.15 -5.42
CA ALA A 27 18.21 1.48 -4.00
C ALA A 27 16.84 1.96 -3.52
N VAL A 28 16.15 2.78 -4.32
CA VAL A 28 14.78 3.22 -4.03
C VAL A 28 13.81 2.03 -4.00
N ALA A 29 13.89 1.10 -4.95
CA ALA A 29 13.04 -0.09 -4.99
C ALA A 29 13.22 -0.95 -3.74
N ARG A 30 14.46 -1.28 -3.37
CA ARG A 30 14.77 -2.04 -2.14
C ARG A 30 14.25 -1.36 -0.87
N MET A 31 14.49 -0.05 -0.73
CA MET A 31 14.00 0.73 0.41
C MET A 31 12.46 0.65 0.52
N VAL A 32 11.77 0.75 -0.61
CA VAL A 32 10.30 0.70 -0.66
C VAL A 32 9.76 -0.70 -0.39
N GLU A 33 10.44 -1.75 -0.85
CA GLU A 33 10.12 -3.15 -0.53
C GLU A 33 10.32 -3.48 0.95
N ASP A 34 11.41 -2.99 1.56
CA ASP A 34 11.69 -3.18 2.99
C ASP A 34 10.60 -2.51 3.85
N MET A 35 10.19 -1.30 3.49
CA MET A 35 9.05 -0.62 4.11
C MET A 35 7.74 -1.40 3.92
N GLY A 36 7.52 -1.95 2.72
CA GLY A 36 6.33 -2.74 2.38
C GLY A 36 6.34 -4.17 2.94
N SER A 37 7.42 -4.60 3.58
CA SER A 37 7.54 -5.98 4.07
C SER A 37 6.43 -6.33 5.06
N VAL A 38 6.03 -7.60 5.09
CA VAL A 38 5.00 -8.09 6.02
C VAL A 38 5.37 -7.78 7.47
N GLU A 39 6.66 -7.83 7.80
CA GLU A 39 7.17 -7.51 9.13
C GLU A 39 6.98 -6.03 9.46
N SER A 40 7.46 -5.13 8.61
CA SER A 40 7.31 -3.67 8.75
C SER A 40 5.84 -3.27 8.91
N LEU A 41 4.97 -3.80 8.03
CA LEU A 41 3.54 -3.49 8.06
C LEU A 41 2.83 -4.07 9.29
N SER A 42 3.21 -5.27 9.74
CA SER A 42 2.63 -5.86 10.95
C SER A 42 2.95 -5.03 12.19
N LYS A 43 4.21 -4.58 12.30
CA LYS A 43 4.66 -3.72 13.41
C LYS A 43 3.92 -2.39 13.41
N ALA A 44 3.79 -1.74 12.26
CA ALA A 44 3.07 -0.47 12.14
C ALA A 44 1.55 -0.63 12.40
N ALA A 45 0.93 -1.69 11.89
CA ALA A 45 -0.49 -1.96 12.14
C ALA A 45 -0.80 -2.20 13.62
N ALA A 46 0.09 -2.87 14.36
CA ALA A 46 -0.08 -3.07 15.80
C ALA A 46 -0.13 -1.73 16.58
N GLN A 47 0.51 -0.67 16.07
CA GLN A 47 0.46 0.67 16.68
C GLN A 47 -0.91 1.36 16.51
N THR A 48 -1.79 0.82 15.67
CA THR A 48 -3.15 1.34 15.46
C THR A 48 -4.15 0.84 16.51
N ALA A 49 -3.73 -0.03 17.44
CA ALA A 49 -4.60 -0.62 18.45
C ALA A 49 -5.38 0.44 19.26
N ASP A 50 -4.72 1.54 19.62
CA ASP A 50 -5.30 2.60 20.45
C ASP A 50 -6.44 3.37 19.76
N VAL A 51 -6.47 3.39 18.42
CA VAL A 51 -7.50 4.10 17.64
C VAL A 51 -8.61 3.18 17.13
N ALA A 52 -8.51 1.86 17.36
CA ALA A 52 -9.52 0.85 17.02
C ALA A 52 -10.18 1.07 15.63
N PRO A 53 -9.39 1.03 14.54
CA PRO A 53 -9.87 1.44 13.22
C PRO A 53 -10.94 0.48 12.68
N HIS A 54 -11.93 1.00 11.94
CA HIS A 54 -12.91 0.17 11.25
C HIS A 54 -12.36 -0.49 9.97
N ALA A 55 -11.25 0.03 9.45
CA ALA A 55 -10.51 -0.51 8.32
C ALA A 55 -9.08 0.07 8.32
N ILE A 56 -8.13 -0.65 7.71
CA ILE A 56 -6.73 -0.23 7.61
C ILE A 56 -6.25 -0.26 6.16
N VAL A 57 -5.43 0.71 5.77
CA VAL A 57 -4.91 0.82 4.41
C VAL A 57 -3.41 1.01 4.43
N TRP A 58 -2.67 0.18 3.70
CA TRP A 58 -1.30 0.52 3.33
C TRP A 58 -1.32 1.55 2.19
N ALA A 59 -1.17 2.81 2.58
CA ALA A 59 -1.30 3.98 1.73
C ALA A 59 -0.02 4.26 0.90
N CYS A 60 0.57 3.21 0.32
CA CYS A 60 1.71 3.31 -0.59
C CYS A 60 1.40 2.56 -1.89
N THR A 61 1.67 3.18 -3.04
CA THR A 61 1.48 2.53 -4.35
C THR A 61 2.68 1.66 -4.68
N SER A 62 3.88 2.24 -4.84
CA SER A 62 5.13 1.51 -5.12
C SER A 62 5.41 0.39 -4.12
N GLY A 63 5.28 0.69 -2.83
CA GLY A 63 5.43 -0.29 -1.76
C GLY A 63 4.35 -1.35 -1.70
N SER A 64 3.40 -1.40 -2.65
CA SER A 64 2.39 -2.46 -2.72
C SER A 64 2.23 -3.10 -4.10
N PHE A 65 3.04 -2.73 -5.09
CA PHE A 65 3.13 -3.44 -6.38
C PHE A 65 4.50 -4.02 -6.72
N LEU A 66 5.61 -3.51 -6.15
CA LEU A 66 6.98 -3.92 -6.57
C LEU A 66 7.35 -5.38 -6.26
N GLY A 67 6.68 -6.03 -5.31
CA GLY A 67 6.93 -7.44 -5.01
C GLY A 67 6.30 -8.41 -6.02
N ASP A 68 6.28 -9.70 -5.67
CA ASP A 68 5.62 -10.72 -6.50
C ASP A 68 4.10 -10.48 -6.67
N GLY A 69 3.47 -11.22 -7.60
CA GLY A 69 2.05 -11.01 -7.97
C GLY A 69 1.03 -11.12 -6.81
N ASN A 70 1.41 -11.67 -5.66
CA ASN A 70 0.55 -11.77 -4.47
C ASN A 70 1.00 -10.84 -3.33
N TYR A 71 1.97 -9.96 -3.56
CA TYR A 71 2.60 -9.13 -2.54
C TYR A 71 1.58 -8.23 -1.83
N GLY A 72 0.81 -7.45 -2.59
CA GLY A 72 -0.25 -6.59 -2.04
C GLY A 72 -1.29 -7.36 -1.21
N GLU A 73 -1.65 -8.58 -1.62
CA GLU A 73 -2.59 -9.39 -0.84
C GLU A 73 -1.99 -9.91 0.46
N ARG A 74 -0.71 -10.31 0.46
CA ARG A 74 -0.01 -10.72 1.69
C ARG A 74 0.09 -9.55 2.66
N GLN A 75 0.39 -8.36 2.16
CA GLN A 75 0.40 -7.13 2.94
C GLN A 75 -0.98 -6.87 3.57
N ALA A 76 -2.05 -6.90 2.77
CA ALA A 76 -3.42 -6.69 3.27
C ALA A 76 -3.81 -7.72 4.34
N ARG A 77 -3.48 -9.01 4.14
CA ARG A 77 -3.72 -10.06 5.14
C ARG A 77 -2.96 -9.81 6.45
N ALA A 78 -1.70 -9.38 6.36
CA ALA A 78 -0.88 -9.06 7.53
C ALA A 78 -1.42 -7.84 8.30
N LEU A 79 -1.75 -6.76 7.59
CA LEU A 79 -2.37 -5.57 8.16
C LEU A 79 -3.68 -5.90 8.89
N SER A 80 -4.55 -6.68 8.23
CA SER A 80 -5.84 -7.09 8.82
C SER A 80 -5.62 -7.82 10.13
N LYS A 81 -4.76 -8.86 10.13
CA LYS A 81 -4.46 -9.65 11.32
C LYS A 81 -3.91 -8.79 12.46
N SER A 82 -2.96 -7.90 12.17
CA SER A 82 -2.29 -7.07 13.17
C SER A 82 -3.15 -5.91 13.68
N ALA A 83 -4.16 -5.46 12.93
CA ALA A 83 -5.10 -4.41 13.31
C ALA A 83 -6.42 -4.97 13.88
N GLY A 84 -6.43 -6.20 14.42
CA GLY A 84 -7.62 -6.77 15.07
C GLY A 84 -8.63 -7.43 14.12
N ASN A 85 -8.16 -7.98 12.99
CA ASN A 85 -8.96 -8.62 11.94
C ASN A 85 -9.97 -7.69 11.26
N VAL A 86 -9.63 -6.40 11.13
CA VAL A 86 -10.44 -5.42 10.42
C VAL A 86 -10.20 -5.50 8.90
N PRO A 87 -11.16 -5.07 8.05
CA PRO A 87 -10.94 -4.98 6.61
C PRO A 87 -9.66 -4.22 6.28
N ALA A 88 -8.85 -4.79 5.40
CA ALA A 88 -7.58 -4.21 4.99
C ALA A 88 -7.40 -4.21 3.48
N THR A 89 -6.67 -3.22 2.97
CA THR A 89 -6.26 -3.16 1.57
C THR A 89 -4.92 -2.43 1.42
N THR A 90 -4.39 -2.44 0.21
CA THR A 90 -3.27 -1.60 -0.20
C THR A 90 -3.72 -0.64 -1.30
N THR A 91 -2.92 0.36 -1.61
CA THR A 91 -3.25 1.31 -2.69
C THR A 91 -3.34 0.59 -4.04
N SER A 92 -2.42 -0.33 -4.33
CA SER A 92 -2.42 -1.09 -5.59
C SER A 92 -3.64 -2.02 -5.74
N LEU A 93 -4.05 -2.71 -4.67
CA LEU A 93 -5.29 -3.52 -4.69
C LEU A 93 -6.54 -2.64 -4.87
N ALA A 94 -6.60 -1.50 -4.17
CA ALA A 94 -7.71 -0.56 -4.30
C ALA A 94 -7.79 0.04 -5.72
N LEU A 95 -6.64 0.36 -6.33
CA LEU A 95 -6.56 0.83 -7.71
C LEU A 95 -7.13 -0.21 -8.69
N VAL A 96 -6.69 -1.46 -8.61
CA VAL A 96 -7.19 -2.54 -9.48
C VAL A 96 -8.69 -2.74 -9.29
N ALA A 97 -9.19 -2.72 -8.05
CA ALA A 97 -10.62 -2.82 -7.76
C ALA A 97 -11.43 -1.65 -8.37
N ALA A 98 -10.92 -0.43 -8.26
CA ALA A 98 -11.56 0.76 -8.83
C ALA A 98 -11.60 0.70 -10.38
N LEU A 99 -10.50 0.33 -11.01
CA LEU A 99 -10.41 0.17 -12.47
C LEU A 99 -11.38 -0.90 -13.00
N LYS A 100 -11.49 -2.04 -12.31
CA LYS A 100 -12.47 -3.07 -12.60
C LYS A 100 -13.91 -2.55 -12.45
N ARG A 101 -14.18 -1.76 -11.40
CA ARG A 101 -15.52 -1.20 -11.13
C ARG A 101 -16.00 -0.26 -12.23
N VAL A 102 -15.10 0.52 -12.82
CA VAL A 102 -15.39 1.44 -13.94
C VAL A 102 -15.21 0.78 -15.31
N ARG A 103 -14.84 -0.51 -15.35
CA ARG A 103 -14.61 -1.29 -16.58
C ARG A 103 -13.57 -0.64 -17.50
N ALA A 104 -12.51 -0.06 -16.92
CA ALA A 104 -11.42 0.51 -17.71
C ALA A 104 -10.69 -0.59 -18.51
N ARG A 105 -10.37 -0.30 -19.77
CA ARG A 105 -9.70 -1.24 -20.69
C ARG A 105 -8.43 -0.70 -21.32
N LYS A 106 -8.28 0.63 -21.35
CA LYS A 106 -7.11 1.34 -21.85
C LYS A 106 -6.79 2.43 -20.84
N LEU A 107 -5.55 2.47 -20.38
CA LEU A 107 -5.09 3.39 -19.36
C LEU A 107 -3.91 4.17 -19.92
N LEU A 108 -3.90 5.48 -19.64
CA LEU A 108 -2.69 6.28 -19.74
C LEU A 108 -2.14 6.39 -18.33
N VAL A 109 -0.88 6.00 -18.16
CA VAL A 109 -0.21 5.97 -16.86
C VAL A 109 0.86 7.04 -16.86
N LEU A 110 0.73 7.99 -15.94
CA LEU A 110 1.75 9.00 -15.65
C LEU A 110 2.19 8.79 -14.20
N THR A 111 3.48 8.53 -14.00
CA THR A 111 4.04 8.30 -12.68
C THR A 111 5.25 9.21 -12.45
N PRO A 112 5.58 9.53 -11.19
CA PRO A 112 6.81 10.23 -10.85
C PRO A 112 8.02 9.27 -10.72
N TYR A 113 7.86 8.00 -11.11
CA TYR A 113 8.87 6.97 -10.88
C TYR A 113 9.96 7.00 -11.95
N HIS A 114 11.13 6.47 -11.60
CA HIS A 114 12.11 6.03 -12.59
C HIS A 114 11.45 5.04 -13.56
N ALA A 115 11.97 4.99 -14.79
CA ALA A 115 11.35 4.24 -15.87
C ALA A 115 11.18 2.76 -15.52
N GLU A 116 12.15 2.17 -14.83
CA GLU A 116 12.19 0.76 -14.41
C GLU A 116 11.04 0.46 -13.44
N ILE A 117 10.88 1.27 -12.39
CA ILE A 117 9.76 1.15 -11.44
C ILE A 117 8.41 1.43 -12.14
N GLY A 118 8.40 2.36 -13.10
CA GLY A 118 7.22 2.66 -13.91
C GLY A 118 6.78 1.48 -14.79
N ILE A 119 7.72 0.72 -15.34
CA ILE A 119 7.45 -0.50 -16.11
C ILE A 119 6.85 -1.58 -15.21
N GLU A 120 7.40 -1.78 -14.00
CA GLU A 120 6.82 -2.70 -13.02
C GLU A 120 5.38 -2.32 -12.65
N PHE A 121 5.09 -1.02 -12.51
CA PHE A 121 3.72 -0.54 -12.25
C PHE A 121 2.73 -0.86 -13.39
N VAL A 122 3.21 -0.85 -14.64
CA VAL A 122 2.38 -1.19 -15.81
C VAL A 122 2.15 -2.69 -15.93
N ASN A 123 3.09 -3.52 -15.46
CA ASN A 123 3.03 -4.97 -15.51
C ASN A 123 2.21 -5.60 -14.36
N PHE A 124 1.95 -4.83 -13.30
CA PHE A 124 1.10 -5.21 -12.17
C PHE A 124 -0.40 -5.27 -12.54
#